data_AF-A0A8C5KRL5-F1
#
_entry.id   AF-A0A8C5KRL5-F1
#
_cell.length_a   1.000
_cell.length_b   1.000
_cell.length_c   1.000
_cell.angle_alpha   90.00
_cell.angle_beta   90.00
_cell.angle_gamma   90.00
#
_symmetry.space_group_name_H-M   'P 1'
#
loop_
_entity.id
_entity.type
_entity.pdbx_description
1 polymer ?
#
loop_
_entity_poly.entity_id
_entity_poly.type
_entity_poly.pdbx_seq_one_letter_code
_entity_poly.pdbx_strand_id
1 'polypeptide(L)'
;MALPWILTVLSLLPLFDAQNPANVSITAMPITNATLNWLAGKWFYIGSAFRNPEYKQAAEQIQAAFFYFYPNLTEDTILLREYQTMEDRCVYNSSQLRVQRKNGTLSKL
;
A
#
# COMPACT_ATOMS: atom_id res chain seq x y z
N MET A 1 -39.57 23.32 -16.50
CA MET A 1 -39.05 22.92 -15.17
C MET A 1 -38.76 21.42 -15.04
N ALA A 2 -39.37 20.53 -15.84
CA ALA A 2 -39.10 19.09 -15.80
C ALA A 2 -37.77 18.64 -16.46
N LEU A 3 -37.37 19.30 -17.55
CA LEU A 3 -36.14 18.97 -18.30
C LEU A 3 -34.84 19.00 -17.48
N PRO A 4 -34.54 20.04 -16.67
CA PRO A 4 -33.32 20.05 -15.87
C PRO A 4 -33.30 18.98 -14.77
N TRP A 5 -34.46 18.58 -14.25
CA TRP A 5 -34.60 17.49 -13.28
C TRP A 5 -34.32 16.11 -13.88
N ILE A 6 -34.76 15.89 -15.12
CA ILE A 6 -34.48 14.63 -15.83
C ILE A 6 -32.98 14.51 -16.11
N LEU A 7 -32.33 15.60 -16.51
CA LEU A 7 -30.88 15.64 -16.75
C LEU A 7 -30.07 15.34 -15.49
N THR A 8 -30.45 15.90 -14.32
CA THR A 8 -29.76 15.58 -13.06
C THR A 8 -29.95 14.12 -12.66
N VAL A 9 -31.16 13.57 -12.78
CA VAL A 9 -31.40 12.15 -12.46
C VAL A 9 -30.62 11.23 -13.39
N LEU A 10 -30.63 11.50 -14.71
CA LEU A 10 -29.88 10.73 -15.70
C LEU A 10 -28.36 10.82 -15.50
N SER A 11 -27.85 11.96 -15.02
CA SER A 11 -26.42 12.13 -14.72
C SER A 11 -25.96 11.35 -13.48
N LEU A 12 -26.88 11.01 -12.56
CA LEU A 12 -26.60 10.31 -11.31
C LEU A 12 -26.83 8.79 -11.41
N LEU A 13 -27.54 8.31 -12.43
CA LEU A 13 -27.74 6.88 -12.69
C LEU A 13 -26.45 6.05 -12.71
N PRO A 14 -25.33 6.51 -13.32
CA PRO A 14 -24.07 5.78 -13.30
C PRO A 14 -23.46 5.63 -11.89
N LEU A 15 -23.76 6.55 -10.97
CA LEU A 15 -23.34 6.46 -9.55
C LEU A 15 -24.17 5.43 -8.78
N PHE A 16 -25.44 5.24 -9.16
CA PHE A 16 -26.28 4.20 -8.57
C PHE A 16 -25.90 2.80 -9.05
N ASP A 17 -25.45 2.68 -10.30
CA ASP A 17 -24.97 1.42 -10.88
C ASP A 17 -23.46 1.20 -10.68
N ALA A 18 -22.82 2.04 -9.85
CA ALA A 18 -21.45 1.83 -9.43
C ALA A 18 -21.38 0.61 -8.50
N GLN A 19 -21.34 -0.57 -9.10
CA GLN A 19 -21.03 -1.80 -8.38
C GLN A 19 -19.61 -1.71 -7.84
N ASN A 20 -19.45 -2.10 -6.59
CA ASN A 20 -18.13 -2.35 -6.04
C ASN A 20 -17.47 -3.42 -6.94
N PRO A 21 -16.35 -3.11 -7.64
CA PRO A 21 -15.69 -4.09 -8.48
C PRO A 21 -15.47 -5.36 -7.64
N ALA A 22 -15.67 -6.51 -8.29
CA ALA A 22 -15.74 -7.83 -7.65
C ALA A 22 -14.83 -7.91 -6.41
N ASN A 23 -15.43 -8.27 -5.27
CA ASN A 23 -14.75 -8.32 -3.98
C ASN A 23 -13.66 -9.42 -4.05
N VAL A 24 -12.44 -9.06 -4.45
CA VAL A 24 -11.33 -10.00 -4.56
C VAL A 24 -10.84 -10.30 -3.14
N SER A 25 -11.01 -11.55 -2.72
CA SER A 25 -10.42 -12.04 -1.48
C SER A 25 -8.91 -12.07 -1.60
N ILE A 26 -8.23 -11.07 -1.04
CA ILE A 26 -6.78 -11.05 -0.91
C ILE A 26 -6.40 -12.06 0.18
N THR A 27 -5.78 -13.16 -0.20
CA THR A 27 -5.30 -14.19 0.73
C THR A 27 -3.78 -14.12 0.82
N ALA A 28 -3.25 -14.23 2.05
CA ALA A 28 -1.82 -14.27 2.26
C ALA A 28 -1.24 -15.58 1.74
N MET A 29 -0.14 -15.51 0.99
CA MET A 29 0.60 -16.68 0.52
C MET A 29 1.96 -16.76 1.22
N PRO A 30 2.50 -17.97 1.42
CA PRO A 30 3.82 -18.11 2.01
C PRO A 30 4.91 -17.39 1.20
N ILE A 31 5.83 -16.71 1.89
CA ILE A 31 6.96 -16.02 1.26
C ILE A 31 8.10 -17.01 1.00
N THR A 32 8.40 -17.22 -0.28
CA THR A 32 9.50 -18.07 -0.75
C THR A 32 10.78 -17.26 -1.02
N ASN A 33 11.91 -17.94 -1.24
CA ASN A 33 13.14 -17.27 -1.66
C ASN A 33 12.97 -16.55 -3.01
N ALA A 34 12.18 -17.12 -3.93
CA ALA A 34 11.86 -16.48 -5.19
C ALA A 34 11.09 -15.17 -4.98
N THR A 35 10.12 -15.17 -4.05
CA THR A 35 9.36 -13.97 -3.67
C THR A 35 10.27 -12.88 -3.09
N LEU A 36 11.21 -13.25 -2.20
CA LEU A 36 12.16 -12.29 -1.63
C LEU A 36 13.11 -11.72 -2.69
N ASN A 37 13.63 -12.58 -3.58
CA ASN A 37 14.46 -12.12 -4.69
C ASN A 37 13.70 -11.17 -5.62
N TRP A 38 12.41 -11.44 -5.86
CA TRP A 38 11.54 -10.56 -6.65
C TRP A 38 11.28 -9.21 -5.98
N LEU A 39 11.17 -9.19 -4.64
CA LEU A 39 11.00 -7.95 -3.86
C LEU A 39 12.28 -7.12 -3.74
N ALA A 40 13.46 -7.68 -4.05
CA ALA A 40 14.72 -6.96 -3.88
C ALA A 40 14.82 -5.74 -4.79
N GLY A 41 15.36 -4.64 -4.27
CA GLY A 41 15.60 -3.41 -5.03
C GLY A 41 14.71 -2.24 -4.61
N LYS A 42 14.52 -1.29 -5.52
CA LYS A 42 13.87 0.00 -5.27
C LYS A 42 12.38 -0.06 -5.58
N TRP A 43 11.57 0.43 -4.66
CA TRP A 43 10.12 0.58 -4.80
C TRP A 43 9.69 2.01 -4.53
N PHE A 44 8.56 2.39 -5.14
CA PHE A 44 7.92 3.69 -4.94
C PHE A 44 6.52 3.46 -4.37
N TYR A 45 6.21 4.17 -3.30
CA TYR A 45 4.87 4.19 -2.75
C TYR A 45 3.97 5.06 -3.64
N ILE A 46 2.97 4.45 -4.26
CA ILE A 46 2.04 5.13 -5.19
C ILE A 46 0.77 5.59 -4.48
N GLY A 47 0.29 4.83 -3.50
CA GLY A 47 -0.89 5.18 -2.72
C GLY A 47 -1.37 4.03 -1.83
N SER A 48 -2.30 4.34 -0.93
CA SER A 48 -2.95 3.36 -0.07
C SER A 48 -4.34 3.84 0.33
N ALA A 49 -5.17 2.90 0.81
CA ALA A 49 -6.48 3.20 1.35
C ALA A 49 -6.74 2.26 2.54
N PHE A 50 -7.11 2.84 3.68
CA PHE A 50 -7.34 2.10 4.92
C PHE A 50 -8.68 2.48 5.54
N ARG A 51 -9.34 1.49 6.15
CA ARG A 51 -10.49 1.73 7.05
C ARG A 51 -10.06 2.19 8.43
N ASN A 52 -8.86 1.80 8.87
CA ASN A 52 -8.31 2.23 10.15
C ASN A 52 -7.93 3.73 10.08
N PRO A 53 -8.43 4.56 11.00
CA PRO A 53 -8.23 6.01 10.95
C PRO A 53 -6.78 6.43 11.22
N GLU A 54 -6.04 5.71 12.08
CA GLU A 54 -4.64 6.03 12.40
C GLU A 54 -3.76 5.84 11.16
N TYR A 55 -3.93 4.74 10.44
CA TYR A 55 -3.19 4.51 9.19
C TYR A 55 -3.61 5.48 8.08
N LYS A 56 -4.88 5.85 8.02
CA LYS A 56 -5.34 6.88 7.08
C LYS A 56 -4.63 8.21 7.35
N GLN A 57 -4.61 8.68 8.60
CA GLN A 57 -3.96 9.93 8.96
C GLN A 57 -2.45 9.90 8.70
N ALA A 58 -1.79 8.78 9.00
CA ALA A 58 -0.37 8.61 8.71
C ALA A 58 -0.08 8.65 7.20
N ALA A 59 -0.91 7.97 6.39
CA ALA A 59 -0.75 7.95 4.93
C ALA A 59 -1.00 9.32 4.29
N GLU A 60 -1.92 10.13 4.83
CA GLU A 60 -2.21 11.49 4.36
C GLU A 60 -1.04 12.46 4.54
N GLN A 61 -0.14 12.19 5.48
CA GLN A 61 1.05 13.02 5.72
C GLN A 61 2.19 12.74 4.73
N ILE A 62 2.14 11.62 4.00
CA ILE A 62 3.20 11.22 3.06
C ILE A 62 2.94 11.88 1.71
N GLN A 63 3.79 12.83 1.32
CA GLN A 63 3.74 13.48 0.00
C GLN A 63 4.34 12.57 -1.09
N ALA A 64 5.43 11.88 -0.77
CA ALA A 64 6.09 10.90 -1.62
C ALA A 64 6.93 9.95 -0.77
N ALA A 65 7.11 8.71 -1.19
CA ALA A 65 8.08 7.82 -0.56
C ALA A 65 8.69 6.83 -1.56
N PHE A 66 9.98 6.56 -1.38
CA PHE A 66 10.65 5.44 -2.03
C PHE A 66 11.50 4.69 -1.01
N PHE A 67 11.71 3.41 -1.26
CA PHE A 67 12.48 2.58 -0.36
C PHE A 67 13.22 1.48 -1.09
N TYR A 68 14.23 0.92 -0.43
CA TYR A 68 14.98 -0.23 -0.90
C TYR A 68 14.76 -1.41 0.03
N PHE A 69 14.47 -2.57 -0.55
CA PHE A 69 14.51 -3.85 0.13
C PHE A 69 15.82 -4.58 -0.20
N TYR A 70 16.56 -4.93 0.85
CA TYR A 70 17.73 -5.81 0.78
C TYR A 70 17.45 -7.07 1.61
N PRO A 71 16.90 -8.14 1.00
CA PRO A 71 16.58 -9.38 1.71
C PRO A 71 17.84 -10.13 2.14
N ASN A 72 17.84 -10.66 3.37
CA ASN A 72 18.75 -11.71 3.82
C ASN A 72 17.96 -13.03 3.87
N LEU A 73 18.24 -13.91 2.90
CA LEU A 73 17.52 -15.18 2.75
C LEU A 73 17.83 -16.20 3.86
N THR A 74 18.97 -16.04 4.55
CA THR A 74 19.43 -16.95 5.60
C THR A 74 18.82 -16.60 6.95
N GLU A 75 18.70 -15.31 7.25
CA GLU A 75 18.17 -14.81 8.52
C GLU A 75 16.66 -14.52 8.48
N ASP A 76 16.04 -14.67 7.31
CA ASP A 76 14.64 -14.30 7.08
C ASP A 76 14.36 -12.85 7.51
N THR A 77 15.24 -11.95 7.08
CA THR A 77 15.12 -10.50 7.32
C THR A 77 15.21 -9.70 6.03
N ILE A 78 14.75 -8.45 6.07
CA ILE A 78 14.92 -7.47 5.01
C ILE A 78 15.44 -6.19 5.64
N LEU A 79 16.63 -5.74 5.22
CA LEU A 79 17.06 -4.38 5.54
C LEU A 79 16.27 -3.41 4.66
N LEU A 80 15.40 -2.63 5.31
CA LEU A 80 14.63 -1.55 4.71
C LEU A 80 15.41 -0.24 4.84
N ARG A 81 15.57 0.47 3.73
CA ARG A 81 16.04 1.86 3.70
C ARG A 81 14.97 2.70 3.05
N GLU A 82 14.32 3.54 3.83
CA GLU A 82 13.15 4.29 3.44
C GLU A 82 13.43 5.79 3.43
N TYR A 83 12.90 6.46 2.41
CA TYR A 83 13.00 7.90 2.20
C TYR A 83 11.58 8.42 1.98
N GLN A 84 11.06 9.14 2.97
CA GLN A 84 9.72 9.72 2.93
C GLN A 84 9.83 11.23 2.84
N THR A 85 9.07 11.84 1.94
CA THR A 85 8.83 13.28 1.93
C THR A 85 7.57 13.55 2.73
N MET A 86 7.70 14.25 3.86
CA MET A 86 6.61 14.64 4.75
C MET A 86 6.87 16.07 5.20
N GLU A 87 5.83 16.92 5.25
CA GLU A 87 5.97 18.32 5.71
C GLU A 87 7.14 19.08 5.03
N ASP A 88 7.26 18.91 3.71
CA ASP A 88 8.29 19.56 2.87
C ASP A 88 9.75 19.21 3.23
N ARG A 89 9.97 18.15 4.00
CA ARG A 89 11.30 17.60 4.33
C ARG A 89 11.40 16.14 3.95
N CYS A 90 12.63 15.70 3.69
CA CYS A 90 12.95 14.29 3.49
C CYS A 90 13.36 13.67 4.83
N VAL A 91 12.64 12.63 5.24
CA VAL A 91 12.91 11.81 6.41
C VAL A 91 13.50 10.48 5.93
N TYR A 92 14.74 10.22 6.33
CA TYR A 92 15.42 8.95 6.09
C TYR A 92 15.32 8.05 7.30
N ASN A 93 14.92 6.79 7.09
CA ASN A 93 14.93 5.75 8.11
C ASN A 93 15.54 4.46 7.58
N SER A 94 16.23 3.73 8.44
CA SER A 94 16.66 2.36 8.16
C SER A 94 16.24 1.45 9.29
N SER A 95 15.65 0.30 8.94
CA SER A 95 15.20 -0.69 9.90
C SER A 95 15.34 -2.09 9.34
N GLN A 96 15.37 -3.08 10.24
CA GLN A 96 15.27 -4.49 9.84
C GLN A 96 13.82 -4.95 9.96
N LEU A 97 13.34 -5.59 8.91
CA LEU A 97 12.05 -6.26 8.89
C LEU A 97 12.26 -7.76 9.04
N ARG A 98 11.45 -8.42 9.86
CA ARG A 98 11.36 -9.87 9.96
C ARG A 98 10.40 -10.42 8.91
N VAL A 99 10.81 -11.48 8.23
CA VAL A 99 9.99 -12.24 7.28
C VAL A 99 9.33 -13.40 8.00
N GLN A 100 8.01 -13.40 8.08
CA GLN A 100 7.23 -14.50 8.66
C GLN A 100 6.73 -15.39 7.52
N ARG A 101 7.63 -16.25 7.02
CA ARG A 101 7.42 -16.99 5.76
C ARG A 101 6.08 -17.69 5.66
N LYS A 102 5.68 -18.45 6.69
CA LYS A 102 4.42 -19.22 6.68
C LYS A 102 3.17 -18.35 6.64
N ASN A 103 3.23 -17.17 7.28
CA ASN A 103 2.09 -16.26 7.40
C ASN A 103 1.98 -15.31 6.22
N GLY A 104 3.04 -15.17 5.42
CA GLY A 104 3.06 -14.24 4.28
C GLY A 104 3.18 -12.78 4.70
N THR A 105 3.79 -12.49 5.85
CA THR A 105 3.81 -11.15 6.47
C THR A 105 5.23 -10.66 6.75
N LEU A 106 5.37 -9.34 6.81
CA LEU A 106 6.58 -8.63 7.25
C LEU A 106 6.25 -7.84 8.52
N SER A 107 7.17 -7.80 9.48
CA SER A 107 7.04 -6.93 10.66
C SER A 107 8.35 -6.25 10.96
N LYS A 108 8.31 -5.06 11.56
CA LYS A 108 9.51 -4.43 12.11
C LYS A 108 10.05 -5.28 13.27
N LEU A 109 11.37 -5.45 13.33
CA LEU A 109 12.07 -6.02 14.49
C LEU A 109 12.17 -5.02 15.65
#